data_AF-A0A1I2G3P4-F1
#
_entry.id   AF-A0A1I2G3P4-F1
#
_cell.length_a   1.000
_cell.length_b   1.000
_cell.length_c   1.000
_cell.angle_alpha   90.00
_cell.angle_beta   90.00
_cell.angle_gamma   90.00
#
_symmetry.space_group_name_H-M   'P 1'
#
loop_
_entity.id
_entity.type
_entity.pdbx_description
1 polymer ?
#
loop_
_entity_poly.entity_id
_entity_poly.type
_entity_poly.pdbx_seq_one_letter_code
_entity_poly.pdbx_strand_id
1 'polypeptide(L)' 'MSEEILKALTQLFAIISKQDSGTSTIERDFVISFYEQELAKEMVPEYIALYDNVSY' A
#
# COMPACT_ATOMS: atom_id res chain seq x y z
N MET A 1 7.53 12.32 -4.80
CA MET A 1 6.15 12.74 -4.44
C MET A 1 6.18 13.35 -3.04
N SER A 2 5.17 14.14 -2.66
CA SER A 2 5.04 14.55 -1.25
C SER A 2 4.53 13.36 -0.40
N GLU A 3 4.88 13.36 0.88
CA GLU A 3 4.52 12.31 1.84
C GLU A 3 2.99 12.15 1.98
N GLU A 4 2.25 13.26 1.96
CA GLU A 4 0.78 13.28 2.05
C GLU A 4 0.10 12.62 0.85
N ILE A 5 0.60 12.87 -0.37
CA ILE A 5 0.09 12.22 -1.59
C ILE A 5 0.32 10.72 -1.52
N LEU A 6 1.48 10.30 -1.03
CA LEU A 6 1.83 8.90 -0.92
C LEU A 6 0.97 8.18 0.13
N LYS A 7 0.69 8.82 1.27
CA LYS A 7 -0.24 8.30 2.29
C LYS A 7 -1.66 8.16 1.72
N ALA A 8 -2.15 9.17 0.99
CA ALA A 8 -3.46 9.11 0.35
C ALA A 8 -3.55 7.98 -0.70
N LEU A 9 -2.50 7.80 -1.52
CA LEU A 9 -2.42 6.71 -2.50
C LEU A 9 -2.44 5.33 -1.81
N THR A 10 -1.70 5.19 -0.70
CA THR A 10 -1.65 3.95 0.09
C THR A 10 -3.02 3.57 0.65
N GLN A 11 -3.76 4.57 1.16
CA GLN A 11 -5.14 4.37 1.59
C GLN A 11 -6.03 3.93 0.43
N LEU A 12 -5.90 4.55 -0.75
CA LEU A 12 -6.65 4.16 -1.94
C LEU A 12 -6.35 2.71 -2.36
N PHE A 13 -5.08 2.29 -2.37
CA PHE A 13 -4.71 0.90 -2.64
C PHE A 13 -5.34 -0.07 -1.66
N ALA A 14 -5.33 0.26 -0.37
CA ALA A 14 -5.96 -0.59 0.64
C ALA A 14 -7.48 -0.67 0.44
N ILE A 15 -8.16 0.42 0.08
CA ILE A 15 -9.60 0.44 -0.23
C ILE A 15 -9.90 -0.54 -1.36
N ILE A 16 -9.25 -0.38 -2.51
CA ILE A 16 -9.62 -1.11 -3.72
C ILE A 16 -9.30 -2.61 -3.64
N SER A 17 -8.23 -2.97 -2.93
CA SER A 17 -7.77 -4.37 -2.80
C SER A 17 -8.39 -5.14 -1.64
N LYS A 18 -8.95 -4.45 -0.63
CA LYS A 18 -9.66 -5.10 0.48
C LYS A 18 -11.18 -5.16 0.28
N GLN A 19 -11.69 -4.67 -0.84
CA GLN A 19 -13.13 -4.64 -1.16
C GLN A 19 -13.71 -6.00 -1.54
N ASP A 20 -12.90 -6.91 -2.10
CA ASP A 20 -13.29 -8.30 -2.32
C ASP A 20 -12.90 -9.14 -1.09
N SER A 21 -13.76 -10.08 -0.73
CA SER A 21 -13.77 -10.86 0.55
C SER A 21 -12.51 -11.68 0.93
N GLY A 22 -11.39 -11.42 0.30
CA GLY A 22 -10.06 -11.83 0.74
C GLY A 22 -9.05 -11.08 -0.11
N THR A 23 -8.13 -10.36 0.54
CA THR A 23 -7.01 -9.69 -0.13
C THR A 23 -6.36 -10.72 -1.05
N SER A 24 -6.50 -10.53 -2.37
CA SER A 24 -5.80 -11.40 -3.30
C SER A 24 -4.32 -11.16 -3.07
N THR A 25 -3.55 -12.19 -2.75
CA THR A 25 -2.09 -12.08 -2.52
C THR A 25 -1.41 -11.31 -3.66
N ILE A 26 -1.97 -11.40 -4.87
CA ILE A 26 -1.55 -10.69 -6.07
C ILE A 26 -1.62 -9.15 -5.93
N GLU A 27 -2.68 -8.62 -5.33
CA GLU A 27 -2.89 -7.18 -5.19
C GLU A 27 -1.92 -6.60 -4.16
N ARG A 28 -1.72 -7.32 -3.05
CA ARG A 28 -0.73 -6.94 -2.05
C ARG A 28 0.69 -6.98 -2.61
N ASP A 29 1.03 -8.02 -3.36
CA ASP A 29 2.35 -8.16 -3.99
C ASP A 29 2.61 -7.06 -5.03
N PHE A 30 1.58 -6.62 -5.75
CA PHE A 30 1.66 -5.46 -6.64
C PHE A 30 1.98 -4.17 -5.87
N VAL A 31 1.28 -3.92 -4.76
CA VAL A 31 1.50 -2.73 -3.92
C VAL A 31 2.92 -2.71 -3.34
N ILE A 32 3.43 -3.86 -2.89
CA ILE A 32 4.82 -3.99 -2.41
C ILE A 32 5.81 -3.66 -3.53
N SER A 33 5.63 -4.28 -4.70
CA SER A 33 6.51 -4.06 -5.86
C SER A 33 6.51 -2.60 -6.31
N PHE A 34 5.36 -1.94 -6.26
CA PHE A 34 5.24 -0.51 -6.55
C PHE A 34 6.07 0.35 -5.58
N TYR A 35 5.97 0.11 -4.27
CA TYR A 35 6.75 0.86 -3.29
C TYR A 35 8.25 0.59 -3.37
N GLU A 36 8.67 -0.64 -3.68
CA GLU A 36 10.08 -0.96 -3.88
C GLU A 36 10.70 -0.24 -5.10
N GLN A 37 9.88 0.14 -6.09
CA GLN A 37 10.32 0.91 -7.26
C GLN A 37 10.35 2.42 -7.00
N GLU A 38 9.37 2.94 -6.26
CA GLU A 38 9.17 4.38 -6.06
C GLU A 38 9.88 4.94 -4.82
N LEU A 39 10.20 4.11 -3.82
CA LEU A 39 10.73 4.53 -2.52
C LEU A 39 12.11 3.96 -2.23
N ALA A 40 12.84 4.65 -1.36
CA ALA A 40 14.02 4.08 -0.73
C ALA A 40 13.61 2.86 0.11
N LYS A 41 14.45 1.81 0.10
CA LYS A 41 14.18 0.54 0.81
C LYS A 41 13.84 0.71 2.28
N GLU A 42 14.42 1.71 2.95
CA GLU A 42 14.14 2.03 4.36
C GLU A 42 12.70 2.55 4.62
N MET A 43 12.05 3.14 3.61
CA MET A 43 10.70 3.71 3.73
C MET A 43 9.61 2.68 3.41
N VAL A 44 9.90 1.65 2.60
CA VAL A 44 8.94 0.64 2.16
C VAL A 44 8.16 -0.02 3.33
N PRO A 45 8.79 -0.41 4.45
CA PRO A 45 8.09 -1.03 5.57
C PRO A 45 7.00 -0.15 6.18
N GLU A 46 7.20 1.18 6.24
CA GLU A 46 6.24 2.13 6.78
C GLU A 46 4.95 2.15 5.96
N TYR A 47 5.08 2.21 4.62
CA TYR A 47 3.93 2.28 3.72
C TYR A 47 3.20 0.95 3.58
N ILE A 48 3.90 -0.18 3.66
CA ILE A 48 3.27 -1.50 3.77
C ILE A 48 2.45 -1.59 5.06
N ALA A 49 3.00 -1.16 6.20
CA ALA A 49 2.26 -1.15 7.46
C ALA A 49 1.03 -0.24 7.38
N LEU A 50 1.14 0.91 6.72
CA LEU A 50 0.02 1.83 6.53
C LEU A 50 -1.09 1.19 5.68
N TYR A 51 -0.74 0.47 4.62
CA TYR A 51 -1.67 -0.32 3.80
C TYR A 51 -2.35 -1.45 4.61
N ASP A 52 -1.57 -2.22 5.38
CA ASP A 52 -2.07 -3.36 6.14
C ASP A 52 -3.01 -2.92 7.28
N ASN A 53 -2.72 -1.80 7.94
CA ASN A 53 -3.50 -1.27 9.08
C ASN A 53 -4.78 -0.54 8.69
N VAL A 54 -5.01 -0.27 7.40
CA VAL A 54 -6.29 0.29 6.96
C VAL A 54 -7.42 -0.67 7.35
N SER A 55 -8.28 -0.21 8.26
CA SER A 55 -9.49 -0.89 8.74
C SER A 55 -10.71 -0.02 8.42
N TYR A 56 -11.79 -0.63 7.93
CA TYR A 56 -13.08 0.01 7.63
C TYR A 56 -14.16 -0.48 8.59
#